data_AF-A0A2N3IFZ5-F1
#
_entry.id   AF-A0A2N3IFZ5-F1
#
_cell.length_a   1.000
_cell.length_b   1.000
_cell.length_c   1.000
_cell.angle_alpha   90.00
_cell.angle_beta   90.00
_cell.angle_gamma   90.00
#
_symmetry.space_group_name_H-M   'P 1'
#
loop_
_entity.id
_entity.type
_entity.pdbx_description
1 polymer ?
#
loop_
_entity_poly.entity_id
_entity_poly.type
_entity_poly.pdbx_seq_one_letter_code
_entity_poly.pdbx_strand_id
1 'polypeptide(L)'
;MVFFLTSCVGSDKKPAKKEVVSAEIPASEMENGAQLYRAKCMNCHMKTGSGIEKFYPPLANSDYLKKHTEDAIKMVKFGSNKPIKVNGIKYNSLMPASGLTDKELVAVFNYILNSWGNNYGQVSLEQIEAVER
;
A
#
# COMPACT_ATOMS: atom_id res chain seq x y z
N MET A 1 -42.57 -17.48 -54.26
CA MET A 1 -42.73 -17.46 -52.79
C MET A 1 -41.73 -18.44 -52.21
N VAL A 2 -40.78 -18.12 -51.35
CA VAL A 2 -40.50 -16.93 -50.54
C VAL A 2 -38.97 -16.76 -50.54
N PHE A 3 -38.53 -15.55 -50.83
CA PHE A 3 -37.15 -15.10 -50.64
C PHE A 3 -36.76 -15.26 -49.16
N PHE A 4 -35.78 -16.11 -48.85
CA PHE A 4 -35.06 -16.01 -47.57
C PHE A 4 -33.93 -14.99 -47.73
N LEU A 5 -34.27 -13.74 -47.44
CA LEU A 5 -33.34 -12.69 -47.00
C LEU A 5 -32.93 -12.99 -45.56
N THR A 6 -31.62 -13.03 -45.28
CA THR A 6 -30.98 -12.52 -44.04
C THR A 6 -29.47 -12.75 -44.17
N SER A 7 -28.70 -11.77 -44.62
CA SER A 7 -28.09 -10.69 -43.80
C SER A 7 -26.82 -11.12 -43.06
N CYS A 8 -25.69 -10.56 -43.48
CA CYS A 8 -24.44 -10.47 -42.74
C CYS A 8 -24.66 -9.75 -41.39
N VAL A 9 -24.23 -10.34 -40.28
CA VAL A 9 -23.71 -9.69 -39.06
C VAL A 9 -22.94 -10.81 -38.36
N GLY A 10 -21.66 -10.77 -38.05
CA GLY A 10 -20.77 -9.72 -37.60
C GLY A 10 -19.82 -10.48 -36.68
N SER A 11 -18.50 -10.42 -36.92
CA SER A 11 -17.53 -11.05 -36.05
C SER A 11 -17.64 -10.47 -34.65
N ASP A 12 -18.24 -11.22 -33.73
CA ASP A 12 -18.11 -10.96 -32.30
C ASP A 12 -16.68 -11.29 -31.86
N LYS A 13 -15.77 -10.34 -32.16
CA LYS A 13 -14.55 -10.17 -31.37
C LYS A 13 -15.02 -9.75 -29.98
N LYS A 14 -15.35 -10.73 -29.15
CA LYS A 14 -15.48 -10.54 -27.71
C LYS A 14 -14.14 -9.96 -27.23
N PRO A 15 -14.12 -8.73 -26.67
CA PRO A 15 -12.88 -8.18 -26.19
C PRO A 15 -12.41 -9.09 -25.05
N ALA A 16 -11.17 -9.57 -25.17
CA ALA A 16 -10.49 -10.26 -24.09
C ALA A 16 -10.54 -9.34 -22.87
N LYS A 17 -11.36 -9.73 -21.89
CA LYS A 17 -11.36 -9.16 -20.57
C LYS A 17 -9.93 -9.32 -20.07
N LYS A 18 -9.20 -8.21 -19.95
CA LYS A 18 -7.88 -8.19 -19.31
C LYS A 18 -8.14 -8.65 -17.87
N GLU A 19 -7.99 -9.93 -17.66
CA GLU A 19 -8.05 -10.56 -16.35
C GLU A 19 -6.84 -10.00 -15.61
N VAL A 20 -7.08 -9.00 -14.78
CA VAL A 20 -6.10 -8.49 -13.85
C VAL A 20 -5.92 -9.61 -12.83
N VAL A 21 -5.01 -10.53 -13.14
CA VAL A 21 -4.49 -11.46 -12.16
C VAL A 21 -3.84 -10.57 -11.10
N SER A 22 -4.51 -10.46 -9.95
CA SER A 22 -4.00 -9.78 -8.77
C SER A 22 -2.69 -10.48 -8.39
N ALA A 23 -1.56 -9.95 -8.85
CA ALA A 23 -0.27 -10.55 -8.57
C ALA A 23 -0.09 -10.59 -7.05
N GLU A 24 0.01 -11.81 -6.52
CA GLU A 24 0.31 -12.05 -5.11
C GLU A 24 1.70 -11.51 -4.81
N ILE A 25 1.87 -10.82 -3.67
CA ILE A 25 3.14 -10.23 -3.28
C ILE A 25 4.15 -11.37 -3.05
N PRO A 26 5.32 -11.37 -3.71
CA PRO A 26 6.28 -12.46 -3.57
C PRO A 26 6.67 -12.68 -2.10
N ALA A 27 6.75 -13.94 -1.67
CA ALA A 27 7.11 -14.28 -0.29
C ALA A 27 8.48 -13.68 0.13
N SER A 28 9.43 -13.60 -0.81
CA SER A 28 10.73 -12.95 -0.58
C SER A 28 10.60 -11.44 -0.32
N GLU A 29 9.64 -10.78 -0.97
CA GLU A 29 9.38 -9.36 -0.74
C GLU A 29 8.76 -9.13 0.64
N MET A 30 7.80 -9.97 1.03
CA MET A 30 7.20 -9.94 2.37
C MET A 30 8.25 -10.18 3.48
N GLU A 31 9.17 -11.12 3.29
CA GLU A 31 10.26 -11.38 4.23
C GLU A 31 11.23 -10.19 4.32
N ASN A 32 11.62 -9.61 3.19
CA ASN A 32 12.44 -8.40 3.15
C ASN A 32 11.74 -7.22 3.84
N GLY A 33 10.45 -7.02 3.56
CA GLY A 33 9.63 -6.01 4.21
C GLY A 33 9.54 -6.20 5.72
N ALA A 34 9.40 -7.44 6.19
CA ALA A 34 9.41 -7.79 7.61
C ALA A 34 10.76 -7.48 8.28
N GLN A 35 11.88 -7.74 7.60
CA GLN A 35 13.22 -7.40 8.09
C GLN A 35 13.42 -5.89 8.21
N LEU A 36 13.04 -5.13 7.18
CA LEU A 36 13.08 -3.67 7.17
C LEU A 36 12.20 -3.08 8.27
N TYR A 37 10.99 -3.62 8.44
CA TYR A 37 10.07 -3.22 9.51
C TYR A 37 10.72 -3.38 10.89
N ARG A 38 11.31 -4.55 11.16
CA ARG A 38 12.03 -4.83 12.40
C ARG A 38 13.19 -3.87 12.64
N ALA A 39 13.93 -3.54 11.59
CA ALA A 39 15.12 -2.69 11.69
C ALA A 39 14.81 -1.20 11.82
N LYS A 40 13.73 -0.70 11.20
CA LYS A 40 13.49 0.74 11.01
C LYS A 40 12.20 1.26 11.62
N CYS A 41 11.17 0.42 11.74
CA CYS A 41 9.81 0.87 12.08
C CYS A 41 9.36 0.41 13.47
N MET A 42 9.77 -0.80 13.87
CA MET A 42 9.27 -1.50 15.05
C MET A 42 9.51 -0.75 16.37
N ASN A 43 10.60 0.02 16.48
CA ASN A 43 10.90 0.76 17.72
C ASN A 43 9.84 1.79 18.09
N CYS A 44 9.07 2.29 17.11
CA CYS A 44 7.99 3.25 17.32
C CYS A 44 6.62 2.62 17.10
N HIS A 45 6.46 1.83 16.03
CA HIS A 45 5.16 1.23 15.67
C HIS A 45 4.89 -0.12 16.35
N MET A 46 5.82 -0.59 17.19
CA MET A 46 5.76 -1.85 17.95
C MET A 46 5.80 -3.10 17.09
N LYS A 47 6.06 -4.26 17.69
CA LYS A 47 6.15 -5.55 16.97
C LYS A 47 4.88 -5.89 16.19
N THR A 48 3.72 -5.54 16.73
CA THR A 48 2.40 -5.86 16.19
C THR A 48 1.77 -4.71 15.40
N GLY A 49 2.53 -3.65 15.09
CA GLY A 49 1.98 -2.47 14.42
C GLY A 49 0.99 -1.69 15.28
N SER A 50 0.90 -1.96 16.59
CA SER A 50 -0.06 -1.30 17.48
C SER A 50 0.27 0.16 17.78
N GLY A 51 1.53 0.56 17.57
CA GLY A 51 2.03 1.85 18.04
C GLY A 51 1.88 2.02 19.56
N ILE A 52 1.89 3.27 19.99
CA ILE A 52 1.63 3.72 21.36
C ILE A 52 0.62 4.86 21.27
N GLU A 53 -0.55 4.68 21.87
CA GLU A 53 -1.63 5.68 21.82
C GLU A 53 -1.11 7.09 22.18
N LYS A 54 -1.52 8.11 21.40
CA LYS A 54 -1.10 9.52 21.53
C LYS A 54 0.39 9.82 21.26
N PHE A 55 1.24 8.81 21.06
CA PHE A 55 2.66 9.01 20.72
C PHE A 55 3.00 8.50 19.33
N TYR A 56 2.78 7.21 19.05
CA TYR A 56 3.08 6.59 17.77
C TYR A 56 1.81 5.95 17.19
N PRO A 57 1.38 6.35 15.98
CA PRO A 57 0.13 5.85 15.43
C PRO A 57 0.19 4.35 15.14
N PRO A 58 -0.94 3.62 15.30
CA PRO A 58 -1.01 2.23 14.88
C PRO A 58 -0.93 2.13 13.35
N LEU A 59 -0.23 1.10 12.88
CA LEU A 59 -0.24 0.63 11.50
C LEU A 59 -1.22 -0.54 11.33
N ALA A 60 -1.40 -1.36 12.37
CA ALA A 60 -2.41 -2.40 12.39
C ALA A 60 -3.82 -1.77 12.40
N ASN A 61 -4.68 -2.22 11.48
CA ASN A 61 -6.07 -1.73 11.34
C ASN A 61 -6.16 -0.20 11.24
N SER A 62 -5.19 0.44 10.57
CA SER A 62 -5.09 1.89 10.44
C SER A 62 -6.01 2.43 9.33
N ASP A 63 -7.01 3.24 9.70
CA ASP A 63 -7.87 3.93 8.73
C ASP A 63 -7.09 4.90 7.84
N TYR A 64 -6.04 5.53 8.39
CA TYR A 64 -5.17 6.45 7.70
C TYR A 64 -4.38 5.74 6.62
N LEU A 65 -3.70 4.62 6.94
CA LEU A 65 -2.96 3.85 5.93
C LEU A 65 -3.84 3.38 4.78
N LYS A 66 -5.08 2.96 5.09
CA LYS A 66 -6.04 2.50 4.09
C LYS A 66 -6.50 3.60 3.13
N LYS A 67 -6.64 4.84 3.60
CA LYS A 67 -7.19 5.97 2.83
C LYS A 67 -6.13 6.87 2.21
N HIS A 68 -4.96 6.92 2.83
CA HIS A 68 -3.91 7.91 2.57
C HIS A 68 -2.55 7.22 2.39
N THR A 69 -2.51 6.12 1.63
CA THR A 69 -1.28 5.33 1.42
C THR A 69 -0.17 6.19 0.80
N GLU A 70 -0.49 7.04 -0.18
CA GLU A 70 0.47 7.95 -0.81
C GLU A 70 1.05 8.97 0.18
N ASP A 71 0.22 9.58 1.01
CA ASP A 71 0.68 10.48 2.08
C ASP A 71 1.58 9.74 3.07
N ALA A 72 1.24 8.49 3.41
CA ALA A 72 2.07 7.66 4.28
C ALA A 72 3.44 7.37 3.64
N ILE A 73 3.50 7.05 2.34
CA ILE A 73 4.75 6.89 1.59
C ILE A 73 5.57 8.18 1.68
N LYS A 74 4.94 9.33 1.44
CA LYS A 74 5.59 10.64 1.53
C LYS A 74 6.18 10.90 2.92
N MET A 75 5.45 10.58 3.98
CA MET A 75 5.91 10.71 5.36
C MET A 75 7.10 9.79 5.66
N VAL A 76 7.11 8.55 5.17
CA VAL A 76 8.22 7.61 5.38
C VAL A 76 9.46 7.99 4.57
N LYS A 77 9.27 8.49 3.34
CA LYS A 77 10.36 8.85 2.42
C LYS A 77 11.06 10.14 2.88
N PHE A 78 10.31 11.14 3.33
CA PHE A 78 10.85 12.47 3.62
C PHE A 78 10.80 12.89 5.09
N GLY A 79 10.18 12.06 5.95
CA GLY A 79 9.85 12.44 7.32
C GLY A 79 8.61 13.33 7.39
N SER A 80 8.08 13.49 8.59
CA SER A 80 6.93 14.35 8.85
C SER A 80 6.86 14.76 10.31
N ASN A 81 6.39 15.98 10.56
CA ASN A 81 5.97 16.48 11.87
C ASN A 81 4.54 17.03 11.82
N LYS A 82 3.79 16.70 10.77
CA LYS A 82 2.43 17.21 10.57
C LYS A 82 1.45 16.43 11.45
N PRO A 83 0.46 17.11 12.07
CA PRO A 83 -0.60 16.42 12.80
C PRO A 83 -1.40 15.52 11.87
N ILE A 84 -1.66 14.29 12.30
CA ILE A 84 -2.57 13.35 11.62
C ILE A 84 -3.60 12.80 12.60
N LYS A 85 -4.66 12.20 12.07
CA LYS A 85 -5.67 11.48 12.84
C LYS A 85 -5.72 10.03 12.35
N VAL A 86 -5.49 9.09 13.27
CA VAL A 86 -5.52 7.66 12.98
C VAL A 86 -6.49 7.01 13.97
N ASN A 87 -7.48 6.28 13.45
CA ASN A 87 -8.49 5.58 14.23
C ASN A 87 -9.18 6.47 15.28
N GLY A 88 -9.50 7.71 14.92
CA GLY A 88 -10.14 8.65 15.83
C GLY A 88 -9.18 9.48 16.71
N ILE A 89 -7.91 9.09 16.81
CA ILE A 89 -6.92 9.66 17.74
C ILE A 89 -5.97 10.58 16.99
N LYS A 90 -5.68 11.76 17.57
CA LYS A 90 -4.72 12.71 17.00
C LYS A 90 -3.29 12.35 17.40
N TYR A 91 -2.37 12.42 16.44
CA TYR A 91 -0.94 12.25 16.62
C TYR A 91 -0.20 13.46 16.05
N ASN A 92 0.84 13.92 16.76
CA ASN A 92 1.64 15.07 16.35
C ASN A 92 3.13 14.87 16.69
N SER A 93 3.59 13.63 16.55
CA SER A 93 4.98 13.25 16.79
C SER A 93 5.80 13.40 15.51
N LEU A 94 7.09 13.68 15.68
CA LEU A 94 8.05 13.63 14.57
C LEU A 94 8.25 12.17 14.12
N MET A 95 8.07 11.92 12.83
CA MET A 95 8.50 10.73 12.13
C MET A 95 9.73 11.10 11.27
N PRO A 96 10.94 10.59 11.59
CA PRO A 96 12.11 10.86 10.76
C PRO A 96 11.98 10.18 9.39
N ALA A 97 12.68 10.72 8.38
CA ALA A 97 12.83 10.04 7.11
C ALA A 97 13.51 8.68 7.32
N SER A 98 13.01 7.65 6.65
CA SER A 98 13.49 6.27 6.84
C SER A 98 14.90 6.04 6.30
N GLY A 99 15.32 6.82 5.29
CA GLY A 99 16.56 6.62 4.55
C GLY A 99 16.58 5.36 3.69
N LEU A 100 15.41 4.76 3.45
CA LEU A 100 15.25 3.59 2.58
C LEU A 100 15.25 3.99 1.11
N THR A 101 15.75 3.10 0.26
CA THR A 101 15.60 3.19 -1.19
C THR A 101 14.17 2.92 -1.62
N ASP A 102 13.79 3.32 -2.84
CA ASP A 102 12.41 3.11 -3.32
C ASP A 102 12.01 1.63 -3.38
N LYS A 103 12.95 0.72 -3.70
CA LYS A 103 12.70 -0.73 -3.66
C LYS A 103 12.48 -1.27 -2.24
N GLU A 104 13.24 -0.76 -1.26
CA GLU A 104 13.03 -1.11 0.14
C GLU A 104 11.71 -0.54 0.66
N LEU A 105 11.31 0.63 0.18
CA LEU A 105 10.00 1.20 0.48
C LEU A 105 8.87 0.32 -0.06
N VAL A 106 8.99 -0.22 -1.27
CA VAL A 106 7.99 -1.16 -1.82
C VAL A 106 7.82 -2.35 -0.87
N ALA A 107 8.92 -3.01 -0.52
CA ALA A 107 8.90 -4.18 0.35
C ALA A 107 8.29 -3.89 1.73
N VAL A 108 8.71 -2.80 2.40
CA VAL A 108 8.21 -2.50 3.74
C VAL A 108 6.74 -2.05 3.74
N PHE A 109 6.30 -1.29 2.72
CA PHE A 109 4.89 -0.92 2.60
C PHE A 109 4.02 -2.13 2.31
N ASN A 110 4.43 -2.99 1.37
CA ASN A 110 3.67 -4.20 1.04
C ASN A 110 3.55 -5.14 2.23
N TYR A 111 4.61 -5.27 3.03
CA TYR A 111 4.53 -5.96 4.32
C TYR A 111 3.52 -5.30 5.28
N ILE A 112 3.58 -3.97 5.49
CA ILE A 112 2.69 -3.23 6.41
C ILE A 112 1.22 -3.30 5.97
N LEU A 113 0.94 -3.12 4.68
CA LEU A 113 -0.41 -3.10 4.11
C LEU A 113 -1.11 -4.46 4.13
N ASN A 114 -0.34 -5.54 4.36
CA ASN A 114 -0.81 -6.93 4.38
C ASN A 114 -0.47 -7.65 5.70
N SER A 115 -0.14 -6.89 6.75
CA SER A 115 0.13 -7.41 8.10
C SER A 115 -0.99 -7.06 9.06
N TRP A 116 -1.10 -7.82 10.15
CA TRP A 116 -1.99 -7.51 11.29
C TRP A 116 -3.48 -7.37 10.93
N GLY A 117 -3.92 -8.13 9.93
CA GLY A 117 -5.30 -8.07 9.42
C GLY A 117 -5.54 -6.96 8.39
N ASN A 118 -4.52 -6.18 8.05
CA ASN A 118 -4.60 -5.27 6.91
C ASN A 118 -4.71 -6.08 5.61
N ASN A 119 -5.54 -5.60 4.70
CA ASN A 119 -5.65 -6.08 3.32
C ASN A 119 -5.92 -4.84 2.46
N TYR A 120 -4.90 -3.98 2.36
CA TYR A 120 -5.01 -2.66 1.74
C TYR A 120 -4.42 -2.61 0.33
N GLY A 121 -4.15 -3.78 -0.25
CA GLY A 121 -3.53 -3.92 -1.56
C GLY A 121 -2.01 -3.86 -1.48
N GLN A 122 -1.40 -3.46 -2.59
CA GLN A 122 0.05 -3.37 -2.75
C GLN A 122 0.43 -2.08 -3.46
N VAL A 123 1.67 -1.64 -3.25
CA VAL A 123 2.30 -0.50 -3.92
C VAL A 123 3.35 -1.01 -4.89
N SER A 124 3.43 -0.38 -6.05
CA SER A 124 4.46 -0.65 -7.06
C SER A 124 5.64 0.29 -6.93
N LEU A 125 6.76 -0.04 -7.57
CA LEU A 125 7.94 0.83 -7.61
C LEU A 125 7.59 2.18 -8.26
N GLU A 126 6.83 2.16 -9.35
CA GLU A 126 6.40 3.36 -10.08
C GLU A 126 5.57 4.29 -9.18
N GLN A 127 4.70 3.72 -8.33
CA GLN A 127 3.94 4.52 -7.37
C GLN A 127 4.85 5.21 -6.35
N ILE A 128 5.89 4.54 -5.86
CA ILE A 128 6.82 5.12 -4.88
C ILE A 128 7.74 6.17 -5.51
N GLU A 129 8.22 5.92 -6.73
CA GLU A 129 9.04 6.86 -7.49
C GLU A 129 8.28 8.15 -7.81
N ALA A 130 6.98 8.06 -8.09
CA ALA A 130 6.12 9.22 -8.34
C ALA A 130 5.85 10.10 -7.11
N VAL A 131 6.16 9.65 -5.89
CA VAL A 131 5.95 10.43 -4.67
C VAL A 131 7.06 11.48 -4.50
N GLU A 132 6.67 12.72 -4.75
CA GLU A 132 7.51 13.91 -4.60
C GLU A 132 7.27 14.66 -3.27
N ARG A 133 8.22 15.51 -2.89
CA ARG A 133 8.19 16.28 -1.61
C ARG A 133 7.02 17.26 -1.49
#